data_AF-A0A5C6KVX2-F1
#
_entry.id   AF-A0A5C6KVX2-F1
#
_cell.length_a   1.000
_cell.length_b   1.000
_cell.length_c   1.000
_cell.angle_alpha   90.00
_cell.angle_beta   90.00
_cell.angle_gamma   90.00
#
_symmetry.space_group_name_H-M   'P 1'
#
loop_
_entity.id
_entity.type
_entity.pdbx_description
1 polymer ?
#
loop_
_entity_poly.entity_id
_entity_poly.type
_entity_poly.pdbx_seq_one_letter_code
_entity_poly.pdbx_strand_id
1 'polypeptide(L)'
;MNILISGIHGFVGSNFIRALKDKHTLYGLDIVSPAKEGVVTTFSWQDFEPTSFPFQTLPQFDAIIHLAGKAHDTKNQSAAQSYFDINTGLTQ
;
A
#
# COMPACT_ATOMS: atom_id res chain seq x y z
N MET A 1 -10.32 -0.83 -14.12
CA MET A 1 -10.48 -0.56 -12.68
C MET A 1 -9.26 0.16 -12.17
N ASN A 2 -9.46 1.14 -11.30
CA ASN A 2 -8.44 1.81 -10.53
C ASN A 2 -8.25 1.03 -9.22
N ILE A 3 -7.05 0.48 -9.00
CA ILE A 3 -6.75 -0.34 -7.82
C ILE A 3 -5.67 0.36 -7.00
N LEU A 4 -5.97 0.64 -5.73
CA LEU A 4 -4.98 1.10 -4.76
C LEU A 4 -4.36 -0.11 -4.05
N ILE A 5 -3.03 -0.19 -4.05
CA ILE A 5 -2.29 -1.28 -3.38
C ILE A 5 -1.40 -0.69 -2.29
N SER A 6 -1.64 -1.02 -1.03
CA SER A 6 -0.72 -0.65 0.05
C SER A 6 0.47 -1.62 0.09
N GLY A 7 1.68 -1.16 0.44
CA GLY A 7 2.88 -2.00 0.42
C GLY A 7 3.27 -2.46 -1.00
N ILE A 8 2.96 -1.66 -2.02
CA ILE A 8 3.09 -2.01 -3.44
C ILE A 8 4.55 -2.29 -3.85
N HIS A 9 5.53 -1.72 -3.15
CA HIS A 9 6.94 -1.92 -3.46
C HIS A 9 7.53 -3.16 -2.80
N GLY A 10 6.77 -3.82 -1.92
CA GLY A 10 7.12 -5.10 -1.34
C GLY A 10 7.15 -6.25 -2.36
N PHE A 11 7.48 -7.45 -1.87
CA PHE A 11 7.59 -8.65 -2.70
C PHE A 11 6.26 -8.97 -3.41
N VAL A 12 5.15 -9.05 -2.67
CA VAL A 12 3.84 -9.38 -3.25
C VAL A 12 3.35 -8.26 -4.16
N GLY A 13 3.47 -6.99 -3.74
CA GLY A 13 3.10 -5.83 -4.54
C GLY A 13 3.80 -5.78 -5.90
N SER A 14 5.10 -6.08 -5.94
CA SER A 14 5.87 -6.15 -7.19
C SER A 14 5.37 -7.25 -8.13
N ASN A 15 4.96 -8.40 -7.59
CA ASN A 15 4.36 -9.47 -8.39
C ASN A 15 2.98 -9.06 -8.93
N PHE A 16 2.18 -8.35 -8.13
CA PHE A 16 0.86 -7.86 -8.55
C PHE A 16 0.98 -6.80 -9.65
N ILE A 17 1.94 -5.87 -9.56
CA ILE A 17 2.21 -4.93 -10.65
C ILE A 17 2.45 -5.69 -11.95
N ARG A 18 3.35 -6.69 -11.95
CA ARG A 18 3.65 -7.47 -13.15
C ARG A 18 2.43 -8.21 -13.70
N ALA A 19 1.54 -8.71 -12.84
CA ALA A 19 0.38 -9.49 -13.25
C ALA A 19 -0.82 -8.64 -13.69
N LEU A 20 -0.95 -7.40 -13.19
CA LEU A 20 -2.17 -6.61 -13.30
C LEU A 20 -2.02 -5.34 -14.14
N LYS A 21 -0.80 -4.83 -14.37
CA LYS A 21 -0.56 -3.53 -15.03
C LYS A 21 -1.17 -3.40 -16.43
N ASP A 22 -1.32 -4.50 -17.16
CA ASP A 22 -1.83 -4.48 -18.53
C ASP A 22 -3.38 -4.48 -18.60
N LYS A 23 -4.06 -4.69 -17.48
CA LYS A 23 -5.53 -4.80 -17.40
C LYS A 23 -6.17 -3.77 -16.47
N HIS A 24 -5.41 -3.22 -15.54
CA HIS A 24 -5.89 -2.33 -14.49
C HIS A 24 -4.95 -1.14 -14.31
N THR A 25 -5.52 -0.03 -13.86
CA THR A 25 -4.76 1.16 -13.48
C THR A 25 -4.32 1.01 -12.03
N LEU A 26 -3.02 0.96 -11.78
CA LEU A 26 -2.48 0.68 -10.45
C LEU A 26 -1.97 1.96 -9.78
N TYR A 27 -2.35 2.12 -8.52
CA TYR A 27 -1.88 3.18 -7.62
C TYR A 27 -1.24 2.52 -6.40
N GLY A 28 -0.14 3.10 -5.93
CA GLY A 28 0.58 2.64 -4.74
C GLY A 28 0.24 3.46 -3.51
N LEU A 29 0.29 2.84 -2.34
CA LEU A 29 0.41 3.49 -1.05
C LEU A 29 1.55 2.84 -0.28
N ASP A 30 2.61 3.57 0.00
CA ASP A 30 3.80 2.99 0.60
C ASP A 30 4.64 4.05 1.33
N ILE A 31 5.55 3.61 2.19
CA ILE A 31 6.49 4.50 2.90
C ILE A 31 7.64 4.97 1.99
N VAL A 32 7.83 4.30 0.86
CA VAL A 32 8.80 4.66 -0.19
C VAL A 32 8.10 4.77 -1.53
N SER A 33 8.51 5.72 -2.38
CA SER A 33 7.84 5.98 -3.65
C SER A 33 8.80 6.03 -4.86
N PRO A 34 9.65 5.01 -5.07
CA PRO A 34 10.45 4.95 -6.30
C PRO A 34 9.53 4.85 -7.52
N ALA A 35 9.90 5.56 -8.59
CA ALA A 35 9.20 5.45 -9.87
C ALA A 35 9.21 4.00 -10.36
N LYS A 36 8.06 3.49 -10.79
CA LYS A 36 7.90 2.09 -11.17
C LYS A 36 6.96 1.97 -12.36
N GLU A 37 7.43 1.30 -13.41
CA GLU A 37 6.64 1.05 -14.60
C GLU A 37 5.36 0.28 -14.25
N GLY A 38 4.23 0.72 -14.82
CA GLY A 38 2.91 0.13 -14.55
C GLY A 38 2.22 0.63 -13.28
N VAL A 39 2.79 1.61 -12.58
CA VAL A 39 2.17 2.31 -11.44
C VAL A 39 2.01 3.79 -11.79
N VAL A 40 0.80 4.31 -11.69
CA VAL A 40 0.50 5.72 -12.03
C VAL A 40 1.15 6.68 -11.04
N THR A 41 0.93 6.43 -9.74
CA THR A 41 1.57 7.17 -8.67
C THR A 41 1.67 6.29 -7.44
N THR A 42 2.65 6.55 -6.59
CA THR A 42 2.71 5.97 -5.24
C THR A 42 2.53 7.10 -4.24
N PHE A 43 1.43 7.07 -3.51
CA PHE A 43 1.13 7.98 -2.42
C PHE A 43 1.90 7.59 -1.15
N SER A 44 2.12 8.59 -0.32
CA SER A 44 2.51 8.46 1.08
C SER A 44 1.26 8.46 1.97
N TRP A 45 1.40 8.02 3.22
CA TRP A 45 0.29 8.07 4.20
C TRP A 45 -0.14 9.52 4.50
N GLN A 46 0.78 10.47 4.42
CA GLN A 46 0.50 11.90 4.60
C GLN A 46 -0.48 12.45 3.55
N ASP A 47 -0.51 11.85 2.35
CA ASP A 47 -1.44 12.25 1.28
C ASP A 47 -2.90 11.87 1.58
N PHE A 48 -3.14 11.05 2.60
CA PHE A 48 -4.46 10.61 3.04
C PHE A 48 -4.89 11.22 4.39
N GLU A 49 -4.03 12.01 5.02
CA GLU A 49 -4.37 12.66 6.30
C GLU A 49 -5.56 13.63 6.12
N PRO A 50 -6.47 13.74 7.12
CA PRO A 50 -7.64 14.60 7.01
C PRO A 50 -7.30 16.07 6.73
N THR A 51 -6.13 16.54 7.21
CA THR A 51 -5.64 17.90 6.98
C THR A 51 -5.22 18.14 5.52
N SER A 52 -4.96 17.08 4.76
CA SER A 52 -4.62 17.14 3.32
C SER A 52 -5.87 17.34 2.45
N PHE A 53 -7.06 17.01 2.96
CA PHE A 53 -8.35 17.30 2.34
C PHE A 53 -8.86 18.68 2.83
N PRO A 54 -8.47 19.75 2.16
CA PRO A 54 -9.15 20.05 0.89
C PRO A 54 -8.20 20.31 -0.30
N PHE A 55 -6.89 20.15 -0.11
CA PHE A 55 -5.89 20.49 -1.13
C PHE A 55 -5.59 19.35 -2.10
N GLN A 56 -5.96 18.11 -1.75
CA GLN A 56 -5.66 16.92 -2.53
C GLN A 56 -6.91 16.31 -3.14
N THR A 57 -6.91 16.17 -4.47
CA THR A 57 -7.96 15.42 -5.19
C THR A 57 -7.42 14.02 -5.43
N LEU A 58 -7.79 13.06 -4.58
CA LEU A 58 -7.42 11.68 -4.80
C LEU A 58 -8.21 11.08 -5.97
N PRO A 59 -7.61 10.17 -6.77
CA PRO A 59 -8.37 9.37 -7.73
C PRO A 59 -9.44 8.55 -7.01
N GLN A 60 -10.55 8.29 -7.68
CA GLN A 60 -11.50 7.27 -7.22
C GLN A 60 -10.89 5.88 -7.45
N PHE A 61 -10.91 5.05 -6.40
CA PHE A 61 -10.47 3.66 -6.46
C PHE A 61 -11.68 2.72 -6.47
N ASP A 62 -11.67 1.74 -7.38
CA ASP A 62 -12.69 0.70 -7.48
C ASP A 62 -12.44 -0.45 -6.50
N ALA A 63 -11.17 -0.68 -6.15
CA ALA A 63 -10.76 -1.73 -5.22
C ALA A 63 -9.48 -1.32 -4.46
N ILE A 64 -9.34 -1.88 -3.26
CA ILE A 64 -8.14 -1.74 -2.42
C ILE A 64 -7.56 -3.14 -2.17
N ILE A 65 -6.26 -3.30 -2.40
CA ILE A 65 -5.48 -4.48 -2.02
C ILE A 65 -4.53 -4.06 -0.90
N HIS A 66 -4.82 -4.48 0.32
CA HIS A 66 -4.01 -4.11 1.49
C HIS A 66 -2.88 -5.13 1.72
N LEU A 67 -1.63 -4.77 1.40
CA LEU A 67 -0.44 -5.60 1.65
C LEU A 67 0.53 -4.97 2.67
N ALA A 68 0.31 -3.71 3.05
CA ALA A 68 1.08 -3.07 4.11
C ALA A 68 0.91 -3.86 5.41
N GLY A 69 2.02 -4.21 6.04
CA GLY A 69 2.00 -5.01 7.25
C GLY A 69 3.39 -5.35 7.72
N LYS A 70 3.52 -5.60 9.01
CA LYS A 70 4.71 -6.24 9.56
C LYS A 70 4.62 -7.73 9.24
N ALA A 71 5.62 -8.27 8.55
CA ALA A 71 5.69 -9.69 8.26
C ALA A 71 5.89 -10.52 9.55
N HIS A 72 5.40 -11.76 9.53
CA HIS A 72 5.57 -12.66 10.66
C HIS A 72 7.06 -13.00 10.81
N ASP A 73 7.58 -12.81 12.01
CA ASP A 73 8.95 -13.17 12.33
C ASP A 73 9.06 -14.68 12.51
N THR A 74 9.63 -15.37 11.51
CA THR A 74 9.82 -16.82 11.54
C THR A 74 10.88 -17.26 12.54
N LYS A 75 11.64 -16.33 13.13
CA LYS A 75 12.67 -16.60 14.15
C LYS A 75 12.17 -16.37 15.58
N ASN A 76 10.89 -16.04 15.78
CA ASN A 76 10.28 -15.76 17.10
C ASN A 76 11.01 -14.67 17.92
N GLN A 77 11.67 -13.71 17.27
CA GLN A 77 12.38 -12.61 17.96
C GLN A 77 11.44 -11.45 18.29
N SER A 78 10.30 -11.35 17.59
CA SER A 78 9.30 -10.30 17.74
C SER A 78 8.24 -10.65 18.78
N ALA A 79 7.90 -9.71 19.66
CA ALA A 79 6.76 -9.87 20.55
C ALA A 79 5.45 -9.94 19.76
N ALA A 80 4.60 -10.94 20.06
CA ALA A 80 3.32 -11.16 19.38
C ALA A 80 2.40 -9.93 19.41
N GLN A 81 2.39 -9.20 20.54
CA GLN A 81 1.60 -7.98 20.69
C GLN A 81 2.01 -6.89 19.69
N SER A 82 3.32 -6.67 19.47
CA SER A 82 3.80 -5.69 18.49
C SER A 82 3.36 -6.04 17.07
N TYR A 83 3.37 -7.33 16.71
CA TYR A 83 2.88 -7.77 15.40
C TYR A 83 1.38 -7.49 15.24
N PHE A 84 0.60 -7.79 16.29
CA PHE A 84 -0.84 -7.55 16.30
C PHE A 84 -1.16 -6.05 16.21
N ASP A 85 -0.57 -5.22 17.07
CA ASP A 85 -0.83 -3.78 17.15
C ASP A 85 -0.51 -3.08 15.83
N ILE A 86 0.64 -3.39 15.22
CA ILE A 86 1.06 -2.78 13.96
C ILE A 86 0.11 -3.14 12.83
N ASN A 87 -0.20 -4.42 12.65
CA ASN A 87 -1.06 -4.86 11.55
C ASN A 87 -2.52 -4.42 11.73
N THR A 88 -3.01 -4.39 12.98
CA THR A 88 -4.33 -3.84 13.30
C THR A 88 -4.38 -2.35 12.99
N GLY A 89 -3.38 -1.58 13.43
CA GLY A 89 -3.29 -0.14 13.18
C GLY A 89 -3.18 0.23 11.69
N LEU A 90 -2.51 -0.59 10.88
CA LEU A 90 -2.44 -0.40 9.43
C LEU A 90 -3.77 -0.68 8.71
N THR A 91 -4.68 -1.43 9.33
CA THR A 91 -5.94 -1.87 8.72
C THR A 91 -7.13 -0.96 9.04
N GLN A 92 -7.11 -0.26 10.17
CA GLN A 92 -8.20 0.63 10.61
C GLN A 92 -8.35 1.87 9.74
#